data_AF-A0A971S5Q0-F1
#
_entry.id   AF-A0A971S5Q0-F1
#
_cell.length_a   1.000
_cell.length_b   1.000
_cell.length_c   1.000
_cell.angle_alpha   90.00
_cell.angle_beta   90.00
_cell.angle_gamma   90.00
#
_symmetry.space_group_name_H-M   'P 1'
#
loop_
_entity.id
_entity.type
_entity.pdbx_description
1 polymer ?
#
loop_
_entity_poly.entity_id
_entity_poly.type
_entity_poly.pdbx_seq_one_letter_code
_entity_poly.pdbx_strand_id
1 'polypeptide(L)' 'MLLSELGGKEIINLNNGQRLGIIADSDIVVDEKTGKILTLLVPENKFQIKLFSDSSTIEIPWHTIRKIGNDMIIVEL' A
#
# COMPACT_ATOMS: atom_id res chain seq x y z
N MET A 1 -3.62 -7.65 -15.39
CA MET A 1 -4.34 -7.44 -14.12
C MET A 1 -5.07 -6.12 -14.23
N LEU A 2 -6.34 -6.09 -13.87
CA LEU A 2 -7.14 -4.86 -13.80
C LEU A 2 -6.94 -4.20 -12.44
N LEU A 3 -7.03 -2.87 -12.38
CA LEU A 3 -6.97 -2.13 -11.11
C LEU A 3 -8.04 -2.59 -10.13
N SER A 4 -9.23 -2.95 -10.63
CA SER A 4 -10.33 -3.49 -9.82
C SER A 4 -9.97 -4.80 -9.10
N GLU A 5 -9.00 -5.57 -9.60
CA GLU A 5 -8.56 -6.82 -8.97
C GLU A 5 -7.66 -6.58 -7.76
N LEU A 6 -7.14 -5.36 -7.57
CA LEU A 6 -6.36 -4.99 -6.39
C LEU A 6 -7.22 -4.81 -5.15
N GLY A 7 -8.48 -4.41 -5.31
CA GLY A 7 -9.38 -4.12 -4.19
C GLY A 7 -9.44 -5.25 -3.16
N GLY A 8 -9.41 -4.89 -1.87
CA GLY A 8 -9.54 -5.84 -0.76
C GLY A 8 -8.26 -6.62 -0.40
N LYS A 9 -7.16 -6.44 -1.15
CA LYS A 9 -5.89 -7.11 -0.79
C LYS A 9 -5.17 -6.43 0.37
N GLU A 10 -4.59 -7.24 1.24
CA GLU A 10 -3.73 -6.78 2.32
C GLU A 10 -2.29 -6.54 1.82
N ILE A 11 -1.62 -5.54 2.37
CA ILE A 11 -0.23 -5.22 2.03
C ILE A 11 0.65 -5.70 3.18
N ILE A 12 1.54 -6.67 2.90
CA ILE A 12 2.39 -7.31 3.89
C ILE A 12 3.87 -7.09 3.54
N ASN A 13 4.68 -6.68 4.53
CA ASN A 13 6.11 -6.57 4.38
C ASN A 13 6.78 -7.95 4.53
N LEU A 14 7.58 -8.32 3.54
CA LEU A 14 8.33 -9.57 3.47
C LEU A 14 9.36 -9.71 4.59
N ASN A 15 10.00 -8.61 5.00
CA ASN A 15 11.13 -8.62 5.93
C ASN A 15 10.73 -8.97 7.37
N ASN A 16 9.55 -8.51 7.80
CA ASN A 16 9.09 -8.65 9.19
C ASN A 16 7.68 -9.25 9.32
N GLY A 17 7.01 -9.58 8.20
CA GLY A 17 5.64 -10.09 8.19
C GLY A 17 4.58 -9.07 8.64
N GLN A 18 4.96 -7.79 8.79
CA GLN A 18 4.06 -6.75 9.27
C GLN A 18 2.99 -6.44 8.23
N ARG A 19 1.74 -6.35 8.69
CA ARG A 19 0.62 -5.82 7.92
C ARG A 19 0.69 -4.30 7.88
N LEU A 20 0.87 -3.75 6.68
CA LEU A 20 1.00 -2.31 6.45
C LEU A 20 -0.36 -1.63 6.21
N GLY A 21 -1.34 -2.36 5.69
CA GLY A 21 -2.69 -1.84 5.44
C GLY A 21 -3.46 -2.65 4.41
N ILE A 22 -4.56 -2.09 3.90
CA ILE A 22 -5.36 -2.66 2.80
C ILE A 22 -5.29 -1.66 1.65
N ILE A 23 -5.10 -2.13 0.42
CA ILE A 23 -4.98 -1.24 -0.75
C ILE A 23 -6.26 -0.45 -1.08
N ALA A 24 -7.42 -0.91 -0.60
CA ALA A 24 -8.69 -0.20 -0.75
C ALA A 24 -8.70 1.16 -0.03
N ASP A 25 -7.88 1.31 1.00
CA ASP A 25 -7.76 2.55 1.78
C ASP A 25 -6.53 3.38 1.34
N SER A 26 -5.88 3.00 0.24
CA SER A 26 -4.62 3.61 -0.21
C SER A 26 -4.80 4.47 -1.45
N ASP A 27 -4.03 5.56 -1.54
CA ASP A 27 -3.91 6.32 -2.79
C ASP A 27 -2.82 5.75 -3.70
N ILE A 28 -2.96 6.01 -5.00
CA ILE A 28 -2.01 5.55 -6.03
C ILE A 28 -1.43 6.77 -6.74
N VAL A 29 -0.11 6.92 -6.66
CA VAL A 29 0.63 7.92 -7.46
C VAL A 29 0.92 7.32 -8.82
N VAL A 30 0.55 8.02 -9.88
CA VAL A 30 0.70 7.57 -11.28
C VAL A 30 1.50 8.60 -12.06
N ASP A 31 2.40 8.12 -12.93
CA ASP A 31 3.05 8.96 -13.93
C ASP A 31 2.03 9.39 -14.99
N GLU A 32 1.75 10.69 -15.08
CA GLU A 32 0.71 11.25 -15.96
C GLU A 32 0.97 11.00 -17.45
N LYS A 33 2.23 10.83 -17.86
CA LYS A 33 2.60 10.66 -19.27
C LYS A 33 2.52 9.21 -19.72
N THR A 34 2.88 8.29 -18.83
CA THR A 34 3.02 6.85 -19.15
C THR A 34 1.91 5.99 -18.56
N GLY A 35 1.14 6.51 -17.60
CA GLY A 35 0.13 5.77 -16.86
C GLY A 35 0.70 4.72 -15.90
N LYS A 36 2.03 4.73 -15.66
CA LYS A 36 2.68 3.77 -14.76
C LYS A 36 2.42 4.13 -13.30
N ILE A 37 2.10 3.13 -12.50
CA ILE A 37 2.02 3.31 -11.05
C ILE A 37 3.43 3.50 -10.50
N LEU A 38 3.61 4.56 -9.71
CA LEU A 38 4.88 4.94 -9.09
C LEU A 38 4.92 4.49 -7.63
N THR A 39 3.87 4.78 -6.86
CA THR A 39 3.86 4.60 -5.40
C THR A 39 2.45 4.32 -4.91
N LEU A 40 2.32 3.47 -3.89
CA LEU A 40 1.12 3.33 -3.07
C LEU A 40 1.29 4.13 -1.77
N LEU A 41 0.30 4.94 -1.44
CA LEU A 41 0.25 5.74 -0.22
C LEU A 41 -0.72 5.07 0.76
N VAL A 42 -0.18 4.32 1.71
CA VAL A 42 -0.96 3.49 2.64
C VAL A 42 -1.11 4.23 3.98
N PRO A 43 -2.33 4.57 4.43
CA PRO A 43 -2.51 5.21 5.73
C PRO A 43 -2.14 4.24 6.86
N GLU A 44 -1.32 4.70 7.81
CA GLU A 44 -1.02 3.93 9.02
C GLU A 44 -2.19 4.05 10.02
N ASN A 45 -2.97 2.99 10.17
CA ASN A 45 -3.98 2.90 11.22
C ASN A 45 -3.31 2.61 12.58
N LYS A 46 -2.63 3.59 13.16
CA LYS A 46 -2.15 3.52 14.55
C LYS A 46 -3.36 3.62 15.49
N PHE A 47 -3.88 2.46 15.87
CA PHE A 47 -5.14 2.30 16.61
C PHE A 47 -5.15 2.87 18.04
N GLN A 48 -4.16 3.67 18.47
CA GLN A 48 -4.10 4.12 19.86
C GLN A 48 -3.58 5.55 19.95
N ILE A 49 -4.51 6.44 20.33
CA ILE A 49 -4.30 7.74 20.97
C ILE A 49 -3.65 8.78 20.05
N LYS A 50 -4.45 9.71 19.49
CA LYS A 50 -4.09 11.14 19.42
C LYS A 50 -5.24 11.97 18.87
N LEU A 51 -5.72 12.86 19.73
CA LEU A 51 -6.64 13.94 19.41
C LEU A 51 -6.02 14.98 18.45
N PHE A 52 -4.73 14.90 18.09
CA PHE A 52 -4.01 15.89 17.27
C PHE A 52 -2.70 15.33 16.68
N SER A 53 -2.72 14.32 15.82
CA SER A 53 -1.52 14.04 15.00
C SER A 53 -1.88 13.71 13.58
N ASP A 54 -1.19 14.39 12.66
CA ASP A 54 -1.17 14.15 11.24
C ASP A 54 -1.24 12.65 10.94
N SER A 55 -2.21 12.26 10.12
CA SER A 55 -2.34 10.91 9.59
C SER A 55 -1.02 10.53 8.91
N SER A 56 -0.24 9.64 9.53
CA SER A 56 1.01 9.19 8.95
C SER A 56 0.72 8.19 7.83
N THR A 57 1.30 8.43 6.66
CA THR A 57 1.16 7.59 5.48
C THR A 57 2.49 6.91 5.20
N ILE A 58 2.46 5.61 4.92
CA ILE A 58 3.61 4.86 4.41
C ILE A 58 3.60 4.95 2.88
N GLU A 59 4.72 5.40 2.33
CA GLU A 59 4.96 5.35 0.88
C GLU A 59 5.59 4.01 0.51
N ILE A 60 4.96 3.29 -0.41
CA ILE A 60 5.43 2.00 -0.94
C ILE A 60 5.69 2.18 -2.44
N PRO A 61 6.95 2.35 -2.86
CA PRO A 61 7.28 2.44 -4.27
C PRO A 61 6.87 1.16 -5.01
N TRP A 62 6.27 1.27 -6.20
CA TRP A 62 5.73 0.13 -6.94
C TRP A 62 6.78 -0.94 -7.24
N HIS A 63 8.05 -0.56 -7.39
CA HIS A 63 9.16 -1.46 -7.65
C HIS A 63 9.51 -2.39 -6.47
N THR A 64 9.03 -2.11 -5.25
CA THR A 64 9.25 -2.97 -4.07
C THR A 64 8.22 -4.10 -3.98
N ILE A 65 7.18 -4.08 -4.81
CA ILE A 65 6.19 -5.17 -4.87
C ILE A 65 6.85 -6.41 -5.46
N ARG A 66 6.94 -7.46 -4.63
CA ARG A 66 7.51 -8.76 -5.02
C ARG A 66 6.46 -9.71 -5.59
N LYS A 67 5.23 -9.66 -5.08
CA LYS A 67 4.15 -10.54 -5.52
C LYS A 67 2.79 -9.93 -5.26
N ILE A 68 1.90 -10.02 -6.25
CA ILE A 68 0.48 -9.72 -6.11
C ILE A 68 -0.27 -11.05 -6.20
N GLY A 69 -0.79 -11.50 -5.06
CA GLY A 69 -1.59 -12.71 -4.94
C GLY A 69 -3.09 -12.43 -5.06
N ASN A 70 -3.90 -13.45 -4.75
CA ASN A 70 -5.36 -13.31 -4.72
C ASN A 70 -5.81 -12.44 -3.54
N ASP A 71 -5.19 -12.61 -2.37
CA ASP A 71 -5.64 -11.95 -1.13
C ASP A 71 -4.64 -10.90 -0.61
N MET A 72 -3.39 -10.92 -1.08
CA MET A 72 -2.34 -10.07 -0.53
C MET A 72 -1.33 -9.57 -1.56
N ILE A 73 -0.70 -8.45 -1.24
CA ILE A 73 0.41 -7.83 -1.94
C ILE A 73 1.62 -7.94 -1.01
N ILE A 74 2.65 -8.63 -1.46
CA ILE A 74 3.92 -8.78 -0.74
C ILE A 74 4.88 -7.72 -1.23
N VAL A 75 5.38 -6.92 -0.30
CA VAL A 75 6.35 -5.83 -0.56
C VAL A 75 7.63 -6.09 0.22
N GLU A 76 8.76 -5.63 -0.29
CA GLU A 76 10.04 -5.68 0.42
C GLU A 76 10.55 -4.25 0.60
N LEU A 77 10.26 -3.68 1.77
CA LEU A 77 10.67 -2.33 2.19
C LEU A 77 11.92 -2.39 3.06
#